data_AF-A0A4P7GV19-F1
#
_entry.id   AF-A0A4P7GV19-F1
#
_cell.length_a   1.000
_cell.length_b   1.000
_cell.length_c   1.000
_cell.angle_alpha   90.00
_cell.angle_beta   90.00
_cell.angle_gamma   90.00
#
_symmetry.space_group_name_H-M   'P 1'
#
loop_
_entity.id
_entity.type
_entity.pdbx_description
1 polymer ?
#
loop_
_entity_poly.entity_id
_entity_poly.type
_entity_poly.pdbx_seq_one_letter_code
_entity_poly.pdbx_strand_id
1 'polypeptide(L)'
;MRAYDLIQKKRDGGVLTREEIEWWVEGVARRTIPDEQVAAWAMAVFFRGMDARETADLTRAMAFSGETVDLGDIPGIKVDKHSTGGVGDTTTLVVAPLVAAAGVPVAKLSGRGLGHTGGTLDKLESFPGFRVELGRDEFIRQVRSIGIAVAGQTADLVPADKRLYALRDVTATVDSIPLIAASIMSKKIAGGADAIVLDVKVGSGALMRTLDRALELAHLMVRIGRQLGRRVVALVTDMNQPLGRAVGNALEVREAIATLQGRGPAALTELCLTLGGYMVWLGGKAPDPDAGRRLVAQRLEAGDGLAMLRRLVAAQGGDPRAVDDPERLPRARHREAFAAPRAGYLTAMDAAAVGAAAMVLGAGRARKDDPIDPAVGLVMCKRLGDRVEAGEPLVELHVNDRARLPAALERLQAAFTLADEPASPPPLIHAVVGVEGTGAAGSVTGAASTASVAPAATPAGPAPLPAGWGHLVELARAARETALAPFSRYRVGAALEAADGRVFTGGNVESASFGLTMCAERVALFKALSEGQRRFTRLVVAADGPERPFPCGACRQLLFEYAPALEVWVDGEPAPLPITALLPRGFRLER
;
A
#
# COMPACT_ATOMS: atom_id res chain seq x y z
N MET A 1 -11.86 27.99 -23.21
CA MET A 1 -11.33 26.61 -23.22
C MET A 1 -12.48 25.67 -23.58
N ARG A 2 -12.26 24.62 -24.39
CA ARG A 2 -13.28 23.60 -24.69
C ARG A 2 -12.82 22.25 -24.16
N ALA A 3 -13.75 21.46 -23.61
CA ALA A 3 -13.45 20.12 -23.13
C ALA A 3 -12.89 19.21 -24.23
N TYR A 4 -13.40 19.34 -25.47
CA TYR A 4 -12.90 18.63 -26.64
C TYR A 4 -11.38 18.80 -26.84
N ASP A 5 -10.88 20.04 -26.75
CA ASP A 5 -9.47 20.35 -26.99
C ASP A 5 -8.57 19.70 -25.90
N LEU A 6 -9.05 19.66 -24.65
CA LEU A 6 -8.33 19.01 -23.54
C LEU A 6 -8.32 17.49 -23.64
N ILE A 7 -9.43 16.88 -24.06
CA ILE A 7 -9.50 15.44 -24.35
C ILE A 7 -8.53 15.10 -25.48
N GLN A 8 -8.56 15.86 -26.58
CA GLN A 8 -7.66 15.65 -27.72
C GLN A 8 -6.20 15.74 -27.28
N LYS A 9 -5.85 16.81 -26.54
CA LYS A 9 -4.51 17.01 -26.02
C LYS A 9 -4.04 15.84 -25.17
N LYS A 10 -4.87 15.38 -24.22
CA LYS A 10 -4.51 14.24 -23.35
C LYS A 10 -4.41 12.93 -24.14
N ARG A 11 -5.36 12.65 -25.06
CA ARG A 11 -5.35 11.48 -25.96
C ARG A 11 -4.05 11.37 -26.75
N ASP A 12 -3.56 12.51 -27.23
CA ASP A 12 -2.35 12.60 -28.05
C ASP A 12 -1.05 12.60 -27.22
N GLY A 13 -1.14 12.35 -25.90
CA GLY A 13 0.00 12.28 -24.99
C GLY A 13 0.48 13.65 -24.46
N GLY A 14 -0.30 14.69 -24.73
CA GLY A 14 -0.04 16.04 -24.24
C GLY A 14 -0.22 16.17 -22.73
N VAL A 15 0.50 17.14 -22.19
CA VAL A 15 0.53 17.47 -20.77
C VAL A 15 -0.35 18.70 -20.52
N LEU A 16 -1.32 18.58 -19.61
CA LEU A 16 -2.24 19.65 -19.27
C LEU A 16 -1.58 20.67 -18.35
N THR A 17 -1.85 21.96 -18.58
CA THR A 17 -1.42 23.02 -17.67
C THR A 17 -2.30 23.04 -16.43
N ARG A 18 -1.85 23.74 -15.39
CA ARG A 18 -2.61 23.89 -14.16
C ARG A 18 -3.97 24.55 -14.40
N GLU A 19 -4.01 25.59 -15.23
CA GLU A 19 -5.23 26.33 -15.58
C GLU A 19 -6.21 25.43 -16.35
N GLU A 20 -5.70 24.56 -17.22
CA GLU A 20 -6.52 23.58 -17.94
C GLU A 20 -7.14 22.54 -17.00
N ILE A 21 -6.38 22.07 -16.02
CA ILE A 21 -6.85 21.13 -15.00
C ILE A 21 -7.88 21.78 -14.07
N GLU A 22 -7.62 23.00 -13.59
CA GLU A 22 -8.54 23.76 -12.74
C GLU A 22 -9.88 24.02 -13.47
N TRP A 23 -9.83 24.44 -14.75
CA TRP A 23 -11.03 24.61 -15.57
C TRP A 23 -11.79 23.29 -15.76
N TRP A 24 -11.07 22.18 -16.01
CA TRP A 24 -11.66 20.86 -16.18
C TRP A 24 -12.38 20.40 -14.91
N VAL A 25 -11.71 20.46 -13.76
CA VAL A 25 -12.26 20.02 -12.47
C VAL A 25 -13.48 20.84 -12.08
N GLU A 26 -13.44 22.16 -12.28
CA GLU A 26 -14.59 23.03 -12.03
C GLU A 26 -15.78 22.64 -12.91
N GLY A 27 -15.53 22.34 -14.19
CA GLY A 27 -16.57 21.90 -15.11
C GLY A 27 -17.16 20.53 -14.76
N VAL A 28 -16.34 19.63 -14.22
CA VAL A 28 -16.79 18.34 -13.66
C VAL A 28 -17.66 18.59 -12.44
N ALA A 29 -17.23 19.41 -11.48
CA ALA A 29 -17.97 19.72 -10.25
C ALA A 29 -19.33 20.37 -10.55
N ARG A 30 -19.36 21.39 -11.42
CA ARG A 30 -20.56 22.17 -11.78
C ARG A 30 -21.48 21.51 -12.80
N ARG A 31 -21.13 20.33 -13.32
CA ARG A 31 -21.91 19.65 -14.38
C ARG A 31 -22.01 20.43 -15.69
N THR A 32 -21.04 21.27 -16.00
CA THR A 32 -20.98 21.98 -17.29
C THR A 32 -20.27 21.17 -18.38
N ILE A 33 -19.45 20.19 -18.00
CA ILE A 33 -18.88 19.18 -18.91
C ILE A 33 -19.78 17.93 -18.89
N PRO A 34 -20.32 17.46 -20.03
CA PRO A 34 -21.12 16.24 -20.12
C PRO A 34 -20.37 14.96 -19.72
N ASP A 35 -21.11 13.95 -19.24
CA ASP A 35 -20.52 12.71 -18.70
C ASP A 35 -19.71 11.94 -19.75
N GLU A 36 -20.15 11.92 -21.01
CA GLU A 36 -19.44 11.30 -22.12
C GLU A 36 -18.05 11.91 -22.37
N GLN A 37 -17.91 13.22 -22.15
CA GLN A 37 -16.63 13.91 -22.26
C GLN A 37 -15.72 13.62 -21.07
N VAL A 38 -16.30 13.53 -19.87
CA VAL A 38 -15.56 13.14 -18.66
C VAL A 38 -15.05 11.70 -18.76
N ALA A 39 -15.88 10.78 -19.24
CA ALA A 39 -15.51 9.40 -19.51
C ALA A 39 -14.41 9.29 -20.58
N ALA A 40 -14.53 10.03 -21.68
CA ALA A 40 -13.51 10.05 -22.74
C ALA A 40 -12.15 10.56 -22.23
N TRP A 41 -12.15 11.61 -21.40
CA TRP A 41 -10.93 12.11 -20.77
C TRP A 41 -10.34 11.12 -19.76
N ALA A 42 -11.17 10.48 -18.94
CA ALA A 42 -10.72 9.47 -17.99
C ALA A 42 -10.04 8.29 -18.71
N MET A 43 -10.59 7.87 -19.86
CA MET A 43 -9.99 6.85 -20.70
C MET A 43 -8.68 7.32 -21.37
N ALA A 44 -8.60 8.59 -21.78
CA ALA A 44 -7.36 9.17 -22.28
C ALA A 44 -6.26 9.17 -21.19
N VAL A 45 -6.60 9.53 -19.94
CA VAL A 45 -5.70 9.43 -18.79
C VAL A 45 -5.34 7.98 -18.46
N PHE A 46 -6.27 7.03 -18.60
CA PHE A 46 -6.00 5.62 -18.40
C PHE A 46 -4.87 5.12 -19.31
N PHE A 47 -4.91 5.45 -20.61
CA PHE A 47 -3.89 5.01 -21.57
C PHE A 47 -2.60 5.84 -21.57
N ARG A 48 -2.68 7.14 -21.31
CA ARG A 48 -1.52 8.05 -21.41
C ARG A 48 -0.88 8.39 -20.07
N GLY A 49 -1.58 8.14 -18.97
CA GLY A 49 -1.17 8.58 -17.64
C GLY A 49 -1.22 10.09 -17.46
N MET A 50 -0.66 10.54 -16.34
CA MET A 50 -0.42 11.94 -16.01
C MET A 50 0.95 12.02 -15.36
N ASP A 51 1.68 13.10 -15.61
CA ASP A 51 2.93 13.33 -14.90
C ASP A 51 2.66 13.68 -13.41
N ALA A 52 3.72 13.75 -12.61
CA ALA A 52 3.61 14.04 -11.18
C ALA A 52 3.03 15.44 -10.88
N ARG A 53 3.29 16.44 -11.74
CA ARG A 53 2.77 17.81 -11.60
C ARG A 53 1.28 17.81 -11.93
N GLU A 54 0.89 17.24 -13.06
CA GLU A 54 -0.51 17.10 -13.47
C GLU A 54 -1.34 16.39 -12.40
N THR A 55 -0.82 15.31 -11.82
CA THR A 55 -1.55 14.56 -10.78
C THR A 55 -1.70 15.39 -9.50
N ALA A 56 -0.67 16.14 -9.11
CA ALA A 56 -0.73 17.04 -7.96
C ALA A 56 -1.73 18.20 -8.20
N ASP A 57 -1.71 18.81 -9.38
CA ASP A 57 -2.64 19.87 -9.77
C ASP A 57 -4.09 19.35 -9.81
N LEU A 58 -4.31 18.15 -10.36
CA LEU A 58 -5.62 17.48 -10.35
C LEU A 58 -6.10 17.22 -8.93
N THR A 59 -5.23 16.70 -8.07
CA THR A 59 -5.55 16.45 -6.66
C THR A 59 -5.95 17.74 -5.97
N ARG A 60 -5.16 18.81 -6.15
CA ARG A 60 -5.39 20.12 -5.55
C ARG A 60 -6.72 20.69 -6.01
N ALA A 61 -6.95 20.75 -7.32
CA ALA A 61 -8.18 21.27 -7.89
C ALA A 61 -9.40 20.48 -7.38
N MET A 62 -9.32 19.15 -7.31
CA MET A 62 -10.43 18.35 -6.78
C MET A 62 -10.66 18.61 -5.29
N ALA A 63 -9.60 18.65 -4.48
CA ALA A 63 -9.69 18.88 -3.03
C ALA A 63 -10.43 20.18 -2.69
N PHE A 64 -10.26 21.22 -3.52
CA PHE A 64 -10.87 22.54 -3.35
C PHE A 64 -12.08 22.78 -4.26
N SER A 65 -12.63 21.74 -4.89
CA SER A 65 -13.82 21.85 -5.76
C SER A 65 -15.14 22.01 -5.00
N GLY A 66 -15.11 21.93 -3.66
CA GLY A 66 -16.28 22.04 -2.79
C GLY A 66 -15.88 22.44 -1.37
N GLU A 67 -16.66 22.00 -0.38
CA GLU A 67 -16.34 22.29 1.01
C GLU A 67 -15.06 21.56 1.47
N THR A 68 -14.39 22.17 2.44
CA THR A 68 -13.27 21.56 3.16
C THR A 68 -13.53 21.64 4.66
N VAL A 69 -13.03 20.65 5.39
CA VAL A 69 -13.15 20.59 6.85
C VAL A 69 -11.97 21.28 7.47
N ASP A 70 -12.22 22.38 8.17
CA ASP A 70 -11.23 22.98 9.06
C ASP A 70 -11.28 22.28 10.43
N LEU A 71 -10.14 21.75 10.85
CA LEU A 71 -9.96 21.05 12.11
C LEU A 71 -9.10 21.84 13.11
N GLY A 72 -8.87 23.14 12.87
CA GLY A 72 -8.02 24.00 13.71
C GLY A 72 -8.44 24.08 15.18
N ASP A 73 -9.74 23.94 15.46
CA ASP A 73 -10.29 23.97 16.83
C ASP A 73 -10.02 22.69 17.65
N ILE A 74 -9.45 21.65 17.04
CA ILE A 74 -9.06 20.42 17.71
C ILE A 74 -7.58 20.53 18.13
N PRO A 75 -7.26 20.53 19.43
CA PRO A 75 -5.88 20.61 19.89
C PRO A 75 -5.02 19.44 19.42
N GLY A 76 -3.77 19.73 19.08
CA GLY A 76 -2.78 18.73 18.67
C GLY A 76 -2.81 18.43 17.17
N ILE A 77 -2.09 17.37 16.78
CA ILE A 77 -1.99 16.93 15.39
C ILE A 77 -3.12 15.94 15.11
N LYS A 78 -3.99 16.27 14.16
CA LYS A 78 -5.08 15.42 13.72
C LYS A 78 -4.55 14.42 12.70
N VAL A 79 -4.79 13.13 12.94
CA VAL A 79 -4.29 12.04 12.11
C VAL A 79 -5.45 11.30 11.46
N ASP A 80 -5.33 11.01 10.17
CA ASP A 80 -6.24 10.10 9.44
C ASP A 80 -5.45 8.88 8.92
N LYS A 81 -6.17 7.76 8.73
CA LYS A 81 -5.66 6.57 8.04
C LYS A 81 -6.55 6.26 6.85
N HIS A 82 -5.96 5.96 5.70
CA HIS A 82 -6.71 5.48 4.54
C HIS A 82 -6.17 4.15 4.05
N SER A 83 -7.05 3.27 3.57
CA SER A 83 -6.63 2.13 2.76
C SER A 83 -7.16 2.28 1.35
N THR A 84 -6.41 1.78 0.37
CA THR A 84 -6.87 1.64 -1.02
C THR A 84 -8.02 0.65 -1.19
N GLY A 85 -8.40 -0.09 -0.13
CA GLY A 85 -9.45 -1.09 -0.14
C GLY A 85 -8.92 -2.52 -0.22
N GLY A 86 -9.63 -3.45 0.41
CA GLY A 86 -9.26 -4.86 0.48
C GLY A 86 -10.39 -5.71 1.07
N VAL A 87 -10.09 -6.98 1.31
CA VAL A 87 -11.04 -8.00 1.79
C VAL A 87 -10.68 -8.39 3.22
N GLY A 88 -11.66 -8.38 4.12
CA GLY A 88 -11.41 -8.56 5.56
C GLY A 88 -10.51 -7.47 6.16
N ASP A 89 -10.47 -6.27 5.56
CA ASP A 89 -9.69 -5.14 6.08
C ASP A 89 -10.41 -4.47 7.27
N THR A 90 -10.27 -5.10 8.43
CA THR A 90 -10.84 -4.68 9.72
C THR A 90 -10.04 -3.54 10.38
N THR A 91 -8.90 -3.13 9.79
CA THR A 91 -7.88 -2.31 10.47
C THR A 91 -8.42 -1.05 11.13
N THR A 92 -9.33 -0.32 10.47
CA THR A 92 -9.86 0.96 11.01
C THR A 92 -10.52 0.77 12.38
N LEU A 93 -11.30 -0.30 12.56
CA LEU A 93 -12.06 -0.53 13.80
C LEU A 93 -11.15 -0.85 14.99
N VAL A 94 -9.89 -1.21 14.74
CA VAL A 94 -8.88 -1.54 15.75
C VAL A 94 -7.90 -0.38 15.92
N VAL A 95 -7.28 0.08 14.82
CA VAL A 95 -6.21 1.10 14.87
C VAL A 95 -6.73 2.46 15.34
N ALA A 96 -7.92 2.89 14.91
CA ALA A 96 -8.42 4.21 15.26
C ALA A 96 -8.69 4.33 16.77
N PRO A 97 -9.42 3.39 17.43
CA PRO A 97 -9.57 3.43 18.89
C PRO A 97 -8.24 3.35 19.66
N LEU A 98 -7.29 2.52 19.23
CA LEU A 98 -5.99 2.41 19.91
C LEU A 98 -5.17 3.69 19.81
N VAL A 99 -5.14 4.33 18.65
CA VAL A 99 -4.42 5.59 18.42
C VAL A 99 -5.07 6.74 19.19
N ALA A 100 -6.40 6.80 19.24
CA ALA A 100 -7.12 7.76 20.06
C ALA A 100 -6.89 7.53 21.56
N ALA A 101 -6.85 6.27 22.01
CA ALA A 101 -6.46 5.92 23.38
C ALA A 101 -5.00 6.29 23.71
N ALA A 102 -4.11 6.30 22.71
CA ALA A 102 -2.75 6.81 22.84
C ALA A 102 -2.65 8.35 22.85
N GLY A 103 -3.78 9.06 22.81
CA GLY A 103 -3.87 10.52 22.95
C GLY A 103 -3.71 11.30 21.64
N VAL A 104 -3.84 10.64 20.49
CA VAL A 104 -3.81 11.30 19.17
C VAL A 104 -5.23 11.56 18.69
N PRO A 105 -5.60 12.80 18.31
CA PRO A 105 -6.90 13.08 17.70
C PRO A 105 -7.06 12.37 16.34
N VAL A 106 -8.03 11.46 16.25
CA VAL A 106 -8.36 10.72 15.02
C VAL A 106 -9.64 11.29 14.40
N ALA A 107 -9.45 12.10 13.36
CA ALA A 107 -10.53 12.68 12.57
C ALA A 107 -10.64 11.94 11.24
N LYS A 108 -11.47 10.88 11.19
CA LYS A 108 -11.50 9.97 10.05
C LYS A 108 -12.79 10.09 9.24
N LEU A 109 -12.62 10.41 7.96
CA LEU A 109 -13.66 10.28 6.95
C LEU A 109 -13.47 8.99 6.15
N SER A 110 -14.47 8.12 6.18
CA SER A 110 -14.49 6.81 5.53
C SER A 110 -15.54 6.73 4.42
N GLY A 111 -15.43 5.68 3.60
CA GLY A 111 -16.40 5.36 2.55
C GLY A 111 -17.16 4.06 2.86
N ARG A 112 -18.22 3.85 2.08
CA ARG A 112 -18.95 2.57 1.99
C ARG A 112 -18.24 1.62 1.03
N GLY A 113 -18.54 0.33 1.13
CA GLY A 113 -18.00 -0.71 0.26
C GLY A 113 -18.68 -0.70 -1.11
N LEU A 114 -17.92 -1.09 -2.13
CA LEU A 114 -18.39 -1.26 -3.50
C LEU A 114 -17.63 -2.42 -4.16
N GLY A 115 -18.35 -3.25 -4.90
CA GLY A 115 -17.80 -4.47 -5.50
C GLY A 115 -17.32 -5.45 -4.45
N HIS A 116 -16.14 -6.04 -4.66
CA HIS A 116 -15.59 -7.09 -3.79
C HIS A 116 -14.95 -6.57 -2.49
N THR A 117 -14.77 -5.25 -2.34
CA THR A 117 -14.14 -4.65 -1.16
C THR A 117 -15.19 -4.16 -0.15
N GLY A 118 -14.96 -4.46 1.13
CA GLY A 118 -15.86 -4.05 2.22
C GLY A 118 -15.68 -2.58 2.61
N GLY A 119 -16.74 -1.96 3.15
CA GLY A 119 -16.72 -0.58 3.63
C GLY A 119 -16.59 -0.48 5.15
N THR A 120 -15.77 0.46 5.65
CA THR A 120 -15.71 0.71 7.11
C THR A 120 -17.05 1.16 7.67
N LEU A 121 -17.79 2.01 6.93
CA LEU A 121 -19.06 2.54 7.39
C LEU A 121 -20.13 1.45 7.51
N ASP A 122 -20.18 0.53 6.54
CA ASP A 122 -21.12 -0.59 6.55
C ASP A 122 -20.84 -1.56 7.72
N LYS A 123 -19.56 -1.75 8.07
CA LYS A 123 -19.15 -2.48 9.28
C LYS A 123 -19.66 -1.79 10.54
N LEU A 124 -19.43 -0.49 10.68
CA LEU A 124 -19.84 0.27 11.87
C LEU A 124 -21.37 0.32 12.04
N GLU A 125 -22.14 0.38 10.96
CA GLU A 125 -23.61 0.29 11.00
C GLU A 125 -24.13 -1.08 11.48
N SER A 126 -23.27 -2.08 11.64
CA SER A 126 -23.63 -3.34 12.31
C SER A 126 -23.86 -3.14 13.82
N PHE A 127 -23.35 -2.06 14.42
CA PHE A 127 -23.75 -1.64 15.76
C PHE A 127 -25.16 -1.06 15.71
N PRO A 128 -26.16 -1.64 16.42
CA PRO A 128 -27.53 -1.13 16.39
C PRO A 128 -27.59 0.35 16.77
N GLY A 129 -28.16 1.20 15.91
CA GLY A 129 -28.32 2.64 16.13
C GLY A 129 -27.12 3.51 15.74
N PHE A 130 -26.00 2.93 15.30
CA PHE A 130 -24.80 3.69 14.97
C PHE A 130 -25.02 4.60 13.74
N ARG A 131 -24.72 5.88 13.89
CA ARG A 131 -24.81 6.88 12.83
C ARG A 131 -23.44 7.11 12.21
N VAL A 132 -23.39 7.03 10.88
CA VAL A 132 -22.18 7.35 10.10
C VAL A 132 -22.22 8.76 9.50
N GLU A 133 -23.40 9.40 9.49
CA GLU A 133 -23.57 10.77 9.02
C GLU A 133 -23.58 11.71 10.23
N LEU A 134 -22.58 12.58 10.30
CA LEU A 134 -22.44 13.61 11.33
C LEU A 134 -22.38 14.98 10.65
N GLY A 135 -23.02 15.98 11.25
CA GLY A 135 -22.81 17.37 10.84
C GLY A 135 -21.37 17.81 11.13
N ARG A 136 -20.85 18.81 10.40
CA ARG A 136 -19.48 19.31 10.56
C ARG A 136 -19.15 19.64 12.02
N ASP A 137 -19.99 20.44 12.68
CA ASP A 137 -19.72 20.86 14.06
C ASP A 137 -19.82 19.70 15.05
N GLU A 138 -20.72 18.73 14.80
CA GLU A 138 -20.83 17.51 15.59
C GLU A 138 -19.56 16.67 15.49
N PHE A 139 -19.05 16.47 14.27
CA PHE A 139 -17.80 15.77 14.00
C PHE A 139 -16.63 16.43 14.75
N ILE A 140 -16.45 17.75 14.61
CA ILE A 140 -15.37 18.50 15.27
C ILE A 140 -15.48 18.40 16.81
N ARG A 141 -16.69 18.62 17.37
CA ARG A 141 -16.92 18.51 18.82
C ARG A 141 -16.63 17.11 19.35
N GLN A 142 -17.00 16.07 18.61
CA GLN A 142 -16.75 14.70 19.03
C GLN A 142 -15.25 14.40 19.06
N VAL A 143 -14.50 14.72 17.99
CA VAL A 143 -13.04 14.53 17.99
C VAL A 143 -12.40 15.32 19.13
N ARG A 144 -12.83 16.57 19.38
CA ARG A 144 -12.31 17.37 20.49
C ARG A 144 -12.61 16.78 21.87
N SER A 145 -13.78 16.19 22.07
CA SER A 145 -14.22 15.71 23.39
C SER A 145 -13.76 14.29 23.73
N ILE A 146 -13.74 13.38 22.76
CA ILE A 146 -13.37 11.97 22.98
C ILE A 146 -12.13 11.52 22.23
N GLY A 147 -11.57 12.34 21.34
CA GLY A 147 -10.35 12.05 20.59
C GLY A 147 -10.57 11.28 19.28
N ILE A 148 -11.82 10.91 18.94
CA ILE A 148 -12.11 10.08 17.76
C ILE A 148 -13.49 10.36 17.15
N ALA A 149 -13.55 10.40 15.83
CA ALA A 149 -14.78 10.25 15.06
C ALA A 149 -14.51 9.49 13.76
N VAL A 150 -15.47 8.65 13.36
CA VAL A 150 -15.44 7.92 12.08
C VAL A 150 -16.76 8.17 11.37
N ALA A 151 -16.74 9.03 10.36
CA ALA A 151 -17.94 9.48 9.66
C ALA A 151 -17.82 9.29 8.14
N GLY A 152 -18.96 9.36 7.47
CA GLY A 152 -19.05 9.46 6.02
C GLY A 152 -18.67 10.85 5.53
N GLN A 153 -18.38 10.92 4.23
CA GLN A 153 -18.12 12.19 3.56
C GLN A 153 -19.46 12.90 3.31
N THR A 154 -19.51 14.22 3.56
CA THR A 154 -20.69 15.03 3.22
C THR A 154 -20.88 15.11 1.70
N ALA A 155 -22.08 15.47 1.25
CA ALA A 155 -22.37 15.56 -0.18
C ALA A 155 -21.49 16.58 -0.91
N ASP A 156 -21.10 17.65 -0.22
CA ASP A 156 -20.37 18.81 -0.76
C ASP A 156 -18.85 18.71 -0.60
N LEU A 157 -18.34 17.65 0.02
CA LEU A 157 -16.90 17.39 0.14
C LEU A 157 -16.37 16.78 -1.17
N VAL A 158 -15.50 17.51 -1.87
CA VAL A 158 -14.84 17.07 -3.13
C VAL A 158 -15.85 16.61 -4.22
N PRO A 159 -16.80 17.45 -4.64
CA PRO A 159 -17.87 17.07 -5.58
C PRO A 159 -17.33 16.61 -6.95
N ALA A 160 -16.19 17.14 -7.41
CA ALA A 160 -15.55 16.71 -8.64
C ALA A 160 -15.13 15.23 -8.59
N ASP A 161 -14.51 14.79 -7.48
CA ASP A 161 -14.10 13.40 -7.30
C ASP A 161 -15.31 12.48 -7.25
N LYS A 162 -16.36 12.86 -6.52
CA LYS A 162 -17.58 12.05 -6.41
C LYS A 162 -18.18 11.75 -7.78
N ARG A 163 -18.25 12.75 -8.67
CA ARG A 163 -18.74 12.57 -10.04
C ARG A 163 -17.77 11.76 -10.89
N LEU A 164 -16.48 12.10 -10.86
CA LEU A 164 -15.44 11.41 -11.63
C LEU A 164 -15.35 9.93 -11.23
N TYR A 165 -15.41 9.60 -9.94
CA TYR A 165 -15.38 8.23 -9.44
C TYR A 165 -16.61 7.43 -9.91
N ALA A 166 -17.81 8.02 -9.83
CA ALA A 166 -19.03 7.37 -10.31
C ALA A 166 -18.94 7.00 -11.80
N LEU A 167 -18.33 7.86 -12.62
CA LEU A 167 -18.09 7.57 -14.03
C LEU A 167 -16.98 6.54 -14.23
N ARG A 168 -15.90 6.60 -13.45
CA ARG A 168 -14.79 5.64 -13.53
C ARG A 168 -15.24 4.21 -13.26
N ASP A 169 -16.14 4.05 -12.29
CA ASP A 169 -16.71 2.76 -11.87
C ASP A 169 -17.45 2.06 -13.02
N VAL A 170 -18.18 2.82 -13.85
CA VAL A 170 -18.96 2.27 -14.97
C VAL A 170 -18.25 2.34 -16.33
N THR A 171 -17.01 2.83 -16.38
CA THR A 171 -16.23 2.98 -17.63
C THR A 171 -14.93 2.19 -17.62
N ALA A 172 -14.71 1.34 -16.61
CA ALA A 172 -13.48 0.58 -16.43
C ALA A 172 -12.21 1.47 -16.44
N THR A 173 -12.28 2.61 -15.75
CA THR A 173 -11.14 3.55 -15.60
C THR A 173 -10.79 3.79 -14.11
N VAL A 174 -11.19 2.86 -13.23
CA VAL A 174 -10.85 2.92 -11.79
C VAL A 174 -9.36 2.68 -11.58
N ASP A 175 -8.78 1.69 -12.24
CA ASP A 175 -7.42 1.15 -12.09
C ASP A 175 -6.33 2.01 -12.76
N SER A 176 -6.49 3.34 -12.74
CA SER A 176 -5.48 4.31 -13.20
C SER A 176 -4.77 4.95 -12.00
N ILE A 177 -3.45 4.73 -11.87
CA ILE A 177 -2.61 5.26 -10.77
C ILE A 177 -2.84 6.77 -10.52
N PRO A 178 -2.74 7.67 -11.52
CA PRO A 178 -2.95 9.10 -11.27
C PRO A 178 -4.38 9.42 -10.79
N LEU A 179 -5.40 8.78 -11.36
CA LEU A 179 -6.79 8.99 -10.94
C LEU A 179 -7.07 8.43 -9.54
N ILE A 180 -6.47 7.30 -9.17
CA ILE A 180 -6.55 6.73 -7.82
C ILE A 180 -5.89 7.66 -6.82
N ALA A 181 -4.64 8.06 -7.09
CA ALA A 181 -3.88 8.94 -6.21
C ALA A 181 -4.62 10.26 -5.99
N ALA A 182 -5.08 10.89 -7.07
CA ALA A 182 -5.79 12.16 -6.99
C ALA A 182 -7.14 12.02 -6.28
N SER A 183 -7.88 10.94 -6.56
CA SER A 183 -9.14 10.64 -5.89
C SER A 183 -8.96 10.46 -4.38
N ILE A 184 -8.05 9.59 -3.95
CA ILE A 184 -7.81 9.31 -2.52
C ILE A 184 -7.31 10.58 -1.83
N MET A 185 -6.26 11.20 -2.36
CA MET A 185 -5.58 12.31 -1.68
C MET A 185 -6.47 13.54 -1.61
N SER A 186 -7.25 13.86 -2.65
CA SER A 186 -8.13 15.04 -2.62
C SER A 186 -9.11 14.99 -1.45
N LYS A 187 -9.74 13.83 -1.21
CA LYS A 187 -10.62 13.60 -0.05
C LYS A 187 -9.89 13.69 1.28
N LYS A 188 -8.66 13.17 1.36
CA LYS A 188 -7.87 13.22 2.60
C LYS A 188 -7.41 14.64 2.92
N ILE A 189 -7.05 15.42 1.91
CA ILE A 189 -6.65 16.83 2.05
C ILE A 189 -7.85 17.69 2.42
N ALA A 190 -8.99 17.52 1.75
CA ALA A 190 -10.24 18.22 2.06
C ALA A 190 -10.78 17.87 3.45
N GLY A 191 -10.47 16.68 3.97
CA GLY A 191 -10.82 16.25 5.33
C GLY A 191 -10.04 16.93 6.46
N GLY A 192 -9.03 17.76 6.15
CA GLY A 192 -8.40 18.66 7.12
C GLY A 192 -7.36 18.05 8.06
N ALA A 193 -7.09 16.75 7.98
CA ALA A 193 -6.08 16.10 8.82
C ALA A 193 -4.67 16.64 8.50
N ASP A 194 -3.83 16.80 9.54
CA ASP A 194 -2.45 17.31 9.39
C ASP A 194 -1.49 16.21 8.92
N ALA A 195 -1.77 14.97 9.33
CA ALA A 195 -0.98 13.81 8.99
C ALA A 195 -1.86 12.64 8.53
N ILE A 196 -1.34 11.86 7.58
CA ILE A 196 -2.07 10.79 6.90
C ILE A 196 -1.18 9.55 6.84
N VAL A 197 -1.70 8.42 7.33
CA VAL A 197 -1.10 7.10 7.10
C VAL A 197 -1.89 6.37 6.01
N LEU A 198 -1.22 5.97 4.94
CA LEU A 198 -1.81 5.25 3.82
C LEU A 198 -1.46 3.77 3.92
N ASP A 199 -2.43 2.92 3.63
CA ASP A 199 -2.33 1.47 3.62
C ASP A 199 -2.66 0.97 2.20
N VAL A 200 -1.62 0.89 1.39
CA VAL A 200 -1.68 0.57 -0.03
C VAL A 200 -1.63 -0.95 -0.19
N LYS A 201 -2.76 -1.55 -0.54
CA LYS A 201 -2.86 -3.00 -0.69
C LYS A 201 -2.17 -3.45 -1.99
N VAL A 202 -1.55 -4.62 -1.95
CA VAL A 202 -1.01 -5.32 -3.12
C VAL A 202 -1.48 -6.78 -3.16
N GLY A 203 -1.84 -7.28 -4.35
CA GLY A 203 -2.16 -8.70 -4.57
C GLY A 203 -3.57 -8.98 -5.11
N SER A 204 -4.00 -10.25 -4.96
CA SER A 204 -5.24 -10.77 -5.55
C SER A 204 -6.54 -10.13 -5.04
N GLY A 205 -6.54 -9.49 -3.87
CA GLY A 205 -7.68 -8.71 -3.35
C GLY A 205 -7.47 -7.20 -3.36
N ALA A 206 -6.40 -6.71 -3.98
CA ALA A 206 -6.08 -5.30 -4.06
C ALA A 206 -6.41 -4.71 -5.43
N LEU A 207 -6.57 -3.38 -5.46
CA LEU A 207 -6.63 -2.61 -6.71
C LEU A 207 -5.32 -2.72 -7.50
N MET A 208 -4.17 -2.69 -6.81
CA MET A 208 -2.86 -2.87 -7.41
C MET A 208 -2.44 -4.35 -7.34
N ARG A 209 -2.32 -5.01 -8.49
CA ARG A 209 -1.99 -6.45 -8.56
C ARG A 209 -0.52 -6.74 -8.29
N THR A 210 0.38 -5.83 -8.67
CA THR A 210 1.83 -6.03 -8.58
C THR A 210 2.46 -5.06 -7.58
N LEU A 211 3.58 -5.48 -6.99
CA LEU A 211 4.32 -4.69 -6.01
C LEU A 211 4.83 -3.38 -6.61
N ASP A 212 5.35 -3.39 -7.84
CA ASP A 212 5.88 -2.19 -8.49
C ASP A 212 4.82 -1.11 -8.65
N ARG A 213 3.60 -1.48 -9.08
CA ARG A 213 2.49 -0.55 -9.24
C ARG A 213 1.99 -0.03 -7.89
N ALA A 214 1.97 -0.88 -6.86
CA ALA A 214 1.62 -0.48 -5.50
C ALA A 214 2.64 0.51 -4.91
N LEU A 215 3.94 0.28 -5.13
CA LEU A 215 5.01 1.19 -4.75
C LEU A 215 4.91 2.53 -5.48
N GLU A 216 4.66 2.50 -6.79
CA GLU A 216 4.45 3.70 -7.60
C GLU A 216 3.29 4.54 -7.05
N LEU A 217 2.14 3.91 -6.77
CA LEU A 217 0.98 4.56 -6.18
C LEU A 217 1.31 5.14 -4.79
N ALA A 218 2.02 4.39 -3.94
CA ALA A 218 2.43 4.82 -2.61
C ALA A 218 3.36 6.06 -2.67
N HIS A 219 4.39 6.03 -3.51
CA HIS A 219 5.30 7.16 -3.72
C HIS A 219 4.58 8.40 -4.25
N LEU A 220 3.67 8.22 -5.20
CA LEU A 220 2.91 9.32 -5.78
C LEU A 220 2.01 9.99 -4.72
N MET A 221 1.27 9.21 -3.93
CA MET A 221 0.39 9.75 -2.88
C MET A 221 1.18 10.46 -1.76
N VAL A 222 2.32 9.89 -1.33
CA VAL A 222 3.20 10.53 -0.36
C VAL A 222 3.73 11.87 -0.89
N ARG A 223 4.17 11.90 -2.15
CA ARG A 223 4.68 13.13 -2.79
C ARG A 223 3.60 14.22 -2.87
N ILE A 224 2.40 13.87 -3.33
CA ILE A 224 1.26 14.78 -3.43
C ILE A 224 0.92 15.36 -2.06
N GLY A 225 0.83 14.50 -1.04
CA GLY A 225 0.55 14.93 0.33
C GLY A 225 1.58 15.92 0.86
N ARG A 226 2.87 15.64 0.68
CA ARG A 226 3.97 16.54 1.08
C ARG A 226 3.92 17.88 0.34
N GLN A 227 3.68 17.88 -0.97
CA GLN A 227 3.53 19.11 -1.77
C GLN A 227 2.35 19.98 -1.31
N LEU A 228 1.31 19.36 -0.76
CA LEU A 228 0.13 20.04 -0.23
C LEU A 228 0.20 20.25 1.29
N GLY A 229 1.41 20.20 1.86
CA GLY A 229 1.68 20.56 3.26
C GLY A 229 1.13 19.57 4.28
N ARG A 230 1.05 18.28 3.92
CA ARG A 230 0.64 17.19 4.82
C ARG A 230 1.81 16.26 5.09
N ARG A 231 1.86 15.71 6.32
CA ARG A 231 2.82 14.66 6.66
C ARG A 231 2.22 13.31 6.28
N VAL A 232 2.84 12.61 5.34
CA VAL A 232 2.28 11.38 4.77
C VAL A 232 3.29 10.25 4.80
N VAL A 233 2.85 9.09 5.27
CA VAL A 233 3.56 7.82 5.22
C VAL A 233 2.64 6.79 4.56
N ALA A 234 3.19 5.92 3.73
CA ALA A 234 2.44 4.82 3.13
C ALA A 234 3.10 3.48 3.46
N LEU A 235 2.29 2.51 3.87
CA LEU A 235 2.68 1.11 4.02
C LEU A 235 2.11 0.35 2.83
N VAL A 236 2.94 -0.45 2.16
CA VAL A 236 2.50 -1.39 1.11
C VAL A 236 2.27 -2.75 1.77
N THR A 237 1.03 -3.24 1.78
CA THR A 237 0.62 -4.40 2.60
C THR A 237 -0.06 -5.48 1.78
N ASP A 238 0.13 -6.73 2.20
CA ASP A 238 -0.40 -7.91 1.51
C ASP A 238 -1.94 -7.94 1.52
N MET A 239 -2.49 -8.37 0.40
CA MET A 239 -3.90 -8.65 0.19
C MET A 239 -4.08 -9.85 -0.75
N ASN A 240 -3.15 -10.82 -0.72
CA ASN A 240 -3.30 -12.09 -1.43
C ASN A 240 -4.19 -13.09 -0.67
N GLN A 241 -4.62 -12.75 0.54
CA GLN A 241 -5.66 -13.43 1.32
C GLN A 241 -6.39 -12.35 2.13
N PRO A 242 -7.60 -12.59 2.64
CA PRO A 242 -8.21 -11.67 3.60
C PRO A 242 -7.26 -11.36 4.75
N LEU A 243 -7.20 -10.09 5.17
CA LEU A 243 -6.28 -9.66 6.21
C LEU A 243 -6.57 -10.39 7.54
N GLY A 244 -7.82 -10.31 7.99
CA GLY A 244 -8.36 -11.07 9.10
C GLY A 244 -8.80 -12.49 8.73
N ARG A 245 -9.58 -13.11 9.61
CA ARG A 245 -10.34 -14.33 9.31
C ARG A 245 -11.75 -13.99 8.87
N ALA A 246 -12.35 -12.92 9.37
CA ALA A 246 -13.70 -12.51 8.99
C ALA A 246 -13.71 -11.69 7.70
N VAL A 247 -14.71 -11.93 6.84
CA VAL A 247 -15.05 -11.10 5.68
C VAL A 247 -16.55 -10.83 5.72
N GLY A 248 -16.93 -9.56 5.87
CA GLY A 248 -18.33 -9.13 5.97
C GLY A 248 -18.47 -7.84 6.77
N ASN A 249 -19.55 -7.73 7.55
CA ASN A 249 -19.80 -6.53 8.37
C ASN A 249 -19.78 -6.86 9.86
N ALA A 250 -20.83 -7.48 10.39
CA ALA A 250 -20.91 -7.84 11.82
C ALA A 250 -19.82 -8.85 12.22
N LEU A 251 -19.43 -9.76 11.32
CA LEU A 251 -18.31 -10.69 11.54
C LEU A 251 -16.99 -9.95 11.73
N GLU A 252 -16.72 -8.91 10.92
CA GLU A 252 -15.50 -8.10 11.06
C GLU A 252 -15.55 -7.21 12.31
N VAL A 253 -16.73 -6.72 12.71
CA VAL A 253 -16.88 -6.02 14.01
C VAL A 253 -16.55 -6.94 15.18
N ARG A 254 -17.03 -8.19 15.17
CA ARG A 254 -16.70 -9.20 16.19
C ARG A 254 -15.19 -9.46 16.24
N GLU A 255 -14.56 -9.57 15.08
CA GLU A 255 -13.11 -9.75 14.98
C GLU A 255 -12.34 -8.51 15.48
N ALA A 256 -12.81 -7.30 15.21
CA ALA A 256 -12.22 -6.08 15.74
C ALA A 256 -12.27 -6.04 17.27
N ILE A 257 -13.43 -6.38 17.86
CA ILE A 257 -13.61 -6.47 19.31
C ILE A 257 -12.68 -7.54 19.90
N ALA A 258 -12.64 -8.73 19.31
CA ALA A 258 -11.73 -9.80 19.74
C ALA A 258 -10.27 -9.36 19.66
N THR A 259 -9.89 -8.61 18.62
CA THR A 259 -8.55 -8.05 18.45
C THR A 259 -8.23 -7.05 19.57
N LEU A 260 -9.14 -6.11 19.86
CA LEU A 260 -9.00 -5.14 20.95
C LEU A 260 -8.99 -5.77 22.35
N GLN A 261 -9.44 -7.02 22.48
CA GLN A 261 -9.33 -7.85 23.69
C GLN A 261 -8.06 -8.71 23.72
N GLY A 262 -7.15 -8.55 22.76
CA GLY A 262 -5.90 -9.33 22.66
C GLY A 262 -6.10 -10.76 22.11
N ARG A 263 -7.26 -11.07 21.52
CA ARG A 263 -7.64 -12.41 21.01
C ARG A 263 -7.86 -12.44 19.50
N GLY A 264 -7.34 -11.45 18.78
CA GLY A 264 -7.50 -11.29 17.33
C GLY A 264 -6.54 -12.13 16.48
N PRO A 265 -6.76 -12.20 15.16
CA PRO A 265 -5.81 -12.81 14.24
C PRO A 265 -4.46 -12.09 14.25
N ALA A 266 -3.35 -12.84 14.32
CA ALA A 266 -2.00 -12.28 14.43
C ALA A 266 -1.66 -11.27 13.32
N ALA A 267 -2.03 -11.54 12.06
CA ALA A 267 -1.79 -10.65 10.93
C ALA A 267 -2.54 -9.31 11.06
N LEU A 268 -3.81 -9.35 11.50
CA LEU A 268 -4.59 -8.14 11.75
C LEU A 268 -3.98 -7.33 12.90
N THR A 269 -3.65 -7.99 14.01
CA THR A 269 -3.02 -7.35 15.18
C THR A 269 -1.71 -6.67 14.78
N GLU A 270 -0.80 -7.38 14.11
CA GLU A 270 0.51 -6.85 13.72
C GLU A 270 0.39 -5.63 12.80
N LEU A 271 -0.51 -5.69 11.81
CA LEU A 271 -0.73 -4.56 10.92
C LEU A 271 -1.33 -3.36 11.66
N CYS A 272 -2.26 -3.58 12.60
CA CYS A 272 -2.84 -2.51 13.40
C CYS A 272 -1.81 -1.85 14.33
N LEU A 273 -0.95 -2.65 14.97
CA LEU A 273 0.14 -2.12 15.81
C LEU A 273 1.12 -1.30 14.98
N THR A 274 1.49 -1.77 13.79
CA THR A 274 2.43 -1.08 12.91
C THR A 274 1.84 0.22 12.35
N LEU A 275 0.63 0.18 11.78
CA LEU A 275 -0.07 1.37 11.32
C LEU A 275 -0.27 2.38 12.47
N GLY A 276 -0.68 1.89 13.63
CA GLY A 276 -0.86 2.70 14.83
C GLY A 276 0.43 3.37 15.28
N GLY A 277 1.56 2.68 15.19
CA GLY A 277 2.88 3.26 15.51
C GLY A 277 3.23 4.46 14.66
N TYR A 278 3.02 4.36 13.34
CA TYR A 278 3.18 5.50 12.44
C TYR A 278 2.18 6.62 12.72
N MET A 279 0.92 6.30 13.02
CA MET A 279 -0.08 7.31 13.39
C MET A 279 0.29 8.05 14.68
N VAL A 280 0.78 7.34 15.69
CA VAL A 280 1.21 7.92 16.98
C VAL A 280 2.45 8.80 16.84
N TRP A 281 3.43 8.34 16.06
CA TRP A 281 4.61 9.13 15.72
C TRP A 281 4.25 10.41 14.97
N LEU A 282 3.48 10.29 13.89
CA LEU A 282 3.01 11.45 13.13
C LEU A 282 2.14 12.38 13.99
N GLY A 283 1.33 11.83 14.90
CA GLY A 283 0.55 12.55 15.90
C GLY A 283 1.36 13.29 16.97
N GLY A 284 2.69 13.16 16.98
CA GLY A 284 3.58 13.83 17.93
C GLY A 284 3.52 13.23 19.34
N LYS A 285 3.08 11.97 19.48
CA LYS A 285 2.98 11.26 20.75
C LYS A 285 4.06 10.20 20.94
N ALA A 286 4.93 10.03 19.95
CA ALA A 286 6.13 9.21 20.03
C ALA A 286 7.28 9.84 19.23
N PRO A 287 8.55 9.62 19.62
CA PRO A 287 9.71 10.14 18.91
C PRO A 287 9.96 9.44 17.56
N ASP A 288 9.56 8.18 17.44
CA ASP A 288 9.75 7.34 16.25
C ASP A 288 8.60 6.31 16.12
N PRO A 289 8.45 5.65 14.95
CA PRO A 289 7.41 4.66 14.72
C PRO A 289 7.44 3.48 15.69
N ASP A 290 8.62 3.04 16.15
CA ASP A 290 8.76 1.88 17.04
C ASP A 290 8.27 2.20 18.45
N ALA A 291 8.60 3.38 18.98
CA ALA A 291 8.06 3.91 20.21
C ALA A 291 6.54 4.10 20.11
N GLY A 292 6.06 4.55 18.95
CA GLY A 292 4.63 4.60 18.65
C GLY A 292 3.98 3.23 18.73
N ARG A 293 4.58 2.22 18.07
CA ARG A 293 4.09 0.83 18.05
C ARG A 293 4.03 0.25 19.47
N ARG A 294 5.06 0.49 20.29
CA ARG A 294 5.08 0.08 21.71
C ARG A 294 3.95 0.74 22.51
N LEU A 295 3.71 2.04 22.31
CA LEU A 295 2.60 2.73 22.99
C LEU A 295 1.24 2.15 22.58
N VAL A 296 1.02 1.90 21.29
CA VAL A 296 -0.22 1.27 20.80
C VAL A 296 -0.41 -0.14 21.38
N ALA A 297 0.66 -0.93 21.46
CA ALA A 297 0.61 -2.26 22.08
C ALA A 297 0.26 -2.18 23.58
N GLN A 298 0.82 -1.23 24.32
CA GLN A 298 0.44 -0.99 25.73
C GLN A 298 -1.05 -0.63 25.88
N ARG A 299 -1.60 0.20 24.97
CA ARG A 299 -3.04 0.53 24.97
C ARG A 299 -3.94 -0.66 24.62
N LEU A 300 -3.43 -1.59 23.83
CA LEU A 300 -4.12 -2.85 23.55
C LEU A 300 -4.14 -3.73 24.79
N GLU A 301 -2.99 -3.95 25.41
CA GLU A 301 -2.84 -4.80 26.62
C GLU A 301 -3.64 -4.25 27.81
N ALA A 302 -3.71 -2.93 27.97
CA ALA A 302 -4.48 -2.27 29.03
C ALA A 302 -6.00 -2.30 28.79
N GLY A 303 -6.48 -2.71 27.60
CA GLY A 303 -7.89 -2.66 27.22
C GLY A 303 -8.40 -1.26 26.89
N ASP A 304 -7.51 -0.26 26.78
CA ASP A 304 -7.88 1.13 26.49
C ASP A 304 -8.50 1.28 25.09
N GLY A 305 -8.01 0.50 24.11
CA GLY A 305 -8.56 0.50 22.75
C GLY A 305 -10.01 0.02 22.72
N LEU A 306 -10.33 -1.04 23.47
CA LEU A 306 -11.71 -1.53 23.60
C LEU A 306 -12.60 -0.50 24.28
N ALA A 307 -12.09 0.16 25.33
CA ALA A 307 -12.81 1.24 26.00
C ALA A 307 -13.07 2.44 25.08
N MET A 308 -12.11 2.79 24.22
CA MET A 308 -12.28 3.85 23.25
C MET A 308 -13.29 3.48 22.14
N LEU A 309 -13.30 2.22 21.69
CA LEU A 309 -14.34 1.74 20.75
C LEU A 309 -15.73 1.87 21.37
N ARG A 310 -15.90 1.51 22.65
CA ARG A 310 -17.17 1.68 23.38
C ARG A 310 -17.61 3.15 23.40
N ARG A 311 -16.69 4.08 23.63
CA ARG A 311 -16.95 5.52 23.62
C ARG A 311 -17.34 6.03 22.23
N LEU A 312 -16.64 5.59 21.18
CA LEU A 312 -16.97 5.92 19.79
C LEU A 312 -18.38 5.46 19.43
N VAL A 313 -18.71 4.21 19.74
CA VAL A 313 -20.04 3.62 19.48
C VAL A 313 -21.13 4.42 20.16
N ALA A 314 -20.98 4.70 21.46
CA ALA A 314 -21.93 5.51 22.22
C ALA A 314 -22.08 6.94 21.67
N ALA A 315 -20.97 7.60 21.34
CA ALA A 315 -20.97 8.99 20.87
C ALA A 315 -21.70 9.14 19.52
N GLN A 316 -21.62 8.13 18.66
CA GLN A 316 -22.32 8.10 17.37
C GLN A 316 -23.68 7.38 17.43
N GLY A 317 -24.24 7.16 18.63
CA GLY A 317 -25.60 6.66 18.83
C GLY A 317 -25.79 5.14 18.75
N GLY A 318 -24.73 4.38 18.54
CA GLY A 318 -24.79 2.92 18.55
C GLY A 318 -24.90 2.34 19.96
N ASP A 319 -25.38 1.10 20.08
CA ASP A 319 -25.45 0.38 21.38
C ASP A 319 -24.05 -0.02 21.87
N PRO A 320 -23.47 0.64 22.89
CA PRO A 320 -22.13 0.31 23.38
C PRO A 320 -22.06 -1.07 24.03
N ARG A 321 -23.20 -1.64 24.47
CA ARG A 321 -23.23 -2.99 25.06
C ARG A 321 -22.83 -4.06 24.06
N ALA A 322 -22.97 -3.80 22.76
CA ALA A 322 -22.50 -4.72 21.72
C ALA A 322 -20.97 -4.83 21.63
N VAL A 323 -20.22 -3.90 22.24
CA VAL A 323 -18.76 -4.00 22.39
C VAL A 323 -18.39 -5.01 23.48
N ASP A 324 -19.16 -5.07 24.55
CA ASP A 324 -18.95 -5.98 25.69
C ASP A 324 -19.58 -7.37 25.45
N ASP A 325 -20.70 -7.40 24.73
CA ASP A 325 -21.45 -8.58 24.34
C ASP A 325 -21.66 -8.59 22.81
N PRO A 326 -20.68 -9.09 22.04
CA PRO A 326 -20.76 -9.14 20.57
C PRO A 326 -21.91 -10.00 20.03
N GLU A 327 -22.59 -10.80 20.86
CA GLU A 327 -23.78 -11.55 20.46
C GLU A 327 -24.99 -10.66 20.18
N ARG A 328 -24.93 -9.39 20.58
CA ARG A 328 -25.91 -8.35 20.23
C ARG A 328 -25.81 -7.87 18.79
N LEU A 329 -24.68 -8.13 18.12
CA LEU A 329 -24.50 -7.80 16.72
C LEU A 329 -25.34 -8.74 15.84
N PRO A 330 -25.74 -8.31 14.62
CA PRO A 330 -26.48 -9.14 13.68
C PRO A 330 -25.84 -10.52 13.46
N ARG A 331 -26.68 -11.58 13.40
CA ARG A 331 -26.27 -12.97 13.23
C ARG A 331 -27.04 -13.65 12.10
N ALA A 332 -26.32 -14.37 11.25
CA ALA A 332 -26.93 -15.21 10.24
C ALA A 332 -27.63 -16.41 10.86
N ARG A 333 -28.70 -16.87 10.23
CA ARG A 333 -29.52 -18.01 10.68
C ARG A 333 -28.87 -19.35 10.40
N HIS A 334 -28.04 -19.43 9.35
CA HIS A 334 -27.43 -20.67 8.90
C HIS A 334 -25.92 -20.51 8.78
N ARG A 335 -25.22 -21.63 8.98
CA ARG A 335 -23.79 -21.79 8.73
C ARG A 335 -23.58 -22.98 7.81
N GLU A 336 -22.74 -22.82 6.81
CA GLU A 336 -22.40 -23.86 5.84
C GLU A 336 -20.88 -23.94 5.71
N ALA A 337 -20.33 -25.14 5.60
CA ALA A 337 -18.88 -25.31 5.45
C ALA A 337 -18.52 -25.48 3.97
N PHE A 338 -17.52 -24.73 3.50
CA PHE A 338 -16.81 -25.02 2.26
C PHE A 338 -15.54 -25.80 2.60
N ALA A 339 -15.54 -27.10 2.28
CA ALA A 339 -14.51 -28.04 2.65
C ALA A 339 -13.44 -28.22 1.57
N ALA A 340 -12.22 -28.58 2.01
CA ALA A 340 -11.12 -28.90 1.11
C ALA A 340 -11.45 -30.15 0.28
N PRO A 341 -11.32 -30.10 -1.07
CA PRO A 341 -11.66 -31.25 -1.93
C PRO A 341 -10.66 -32.40 -1.81
N ARG A 342 -9.45 -32.12 -1.29
CA ARG A 342 -8.37 -33.08 -1.08
C ARG A 342 -7.45 -32.60 0.03
N ALA A 343 -6.60 -33.49 0.55
CA ALA A 343 -5.52 -33.09 1.45
C ALA A 343 -4.41 -32.34 0.69
N GLY A 344 -3.70 -31.46 1.39
CA GLY A 344 -2.57 -30.69 0.84
C GLY A 344 -2.25 -29.45 1.68
N TYR A 345 -1.48 -28.54 1.10
CA TYR A 345 -1.17 -27.22 1.66
C TYR A 345 -1.88 -26.13 0.87
N LEU A 346 -2.45 -25.15 1.58
CA LEU A 346 -3.07 -23.99 0.94
C LEU A 346 -2.01 -23.00 0.48
N THR A 347 -1.71 -23.00 -0.83
CA THR A 347 -0.57 -22.25 -1.39
C THR A 347 -0.96 -20.96 -2.10
N ALA A 348 -2.21 -20.82 -2.55
CA ALA A 348 -2.73 -19.56 -3.06
C ALA A 348 -4.20 -19.35 -2.70
N MET A 349 -4.57 -18.07 -2.60
CA MET A 349 -5.93 -17.61 -2.33
C MET A 349 -6.22 -16.40 -3.22
N ASP A 350 -7.36 -16.39 -3.90
CA ASP A 350 -7.85 -15.19 -4.58
C ASP A 350 -8.76 -14.43 -3.60
N ALA A 351 -8.19 -13.42 -2.94
CA ALA A 351 -8.94 -12.61 -1.99
C ALA A 351 -10.10 -11.84 -2.65
N ALA A 352 -9.98 -11.42 -3.92
CA ALA A 352 -11.10 -10.79 -4.62
C ALA A 352 -12.24 -11.79 -4.87
N ALA A 353 -11.94 -13.04 -5.20
CA ALA A 353 -12.95 -14.09 -5.31
C ALA A 353 -13.65 -14.36 -3.97
N VAL A 354 -12.90 -14.38 -2.86
CA VAL A 354 -13.47 -14.48 -1.50
C VAL A 354 -14.38 -13.29 -1.19
N GLY A 355 -13.94 -12.05 -1.47
CA GLY A 355 -14.74 -10.84 -1.28
C GLY A 355 -16.01 -10.85 -2.15
N ALA A 356 -15.91 -11.32 -3.39
CA ALA A 356 -17.05 -11.48 -4.28
C ALA A 356 -18.04 -12.54 -3.78
N ALA A 357 -17.56 -13.65 -3.20
CA ALA A 357 -18.44 -14.65 -2.58
C ALA A 357 -19.22 -14.05 -1.40
N ALA A 358 -18.56 -13.25 -0.53
CA ALA A 358 -19.24 -12.55 0.55
C ALA A 358 -20.28 -11.53 0.03
N MET A 359 -19.96 -10.78 -1.03
CA MET A 359 -20.89 -9.86 -1.69
C MET A 359 -22.12 -10.60 -2.23
N VAL A 360 -21.92 -11.75 -2.89
CA VAL A 360 -23.01 -12.59 -3.41
C VAL A 360 -23.94 -13.06 -2.29
N LEU A 361 -23.42 -13.41 -1.11
CA LEU A 361 -24.22 -13.76 0.05
C LEU A 361 -25.07 -12.58 0.58
N GLY A 362 -24.70 -11.34 0.26
CA GLY A 362 -25.38 -10.12 0.70
C GLY A 362 -24.56 -9.23 1.63
N ALA A 363 -23.28 -9.54 1.87
CA ALA A 363 -22.41 -8.75 2.75
C ALA A 363 -21.90 -7.45 2.11
N GLY A 364 -22.20 -7.21 0.83
CA GLY A 364 -21.75 -6.05 0.07
C GLY A 364 -22.76 -5.67 -1.00
N ARG A 365 -22.43 -4.61 -1.75
CA ARG A 365 -23.31 -4.03 -2.77
C ARG A 365 -22.81 -4.32 -4.18
N ALA A 366 -23.73 -4.72 -5.06
CA ALA A 366 -23.45 -4.77 -6.50
C ALA A 366 -23.67 -3.38 -7.13
N ARG A 367 -24.70 -2.66 -6.67
CA ARG A 367 -24.99 -1.26 -7.02
C ARG A 367 -25.05 -0.41 -5.76
N LYS A 368 -24.72 0.88 -5.90
CA LYS A 368 -24.57 1.83 -4.79
C LYS A 368 -25.73 1.82 -3.77
N ASP A 369 -26.96 1.66 -4.23
CA ASP A 369 -28.16 1.75 -3.39
C ASP A 369 -28.70 0.38 -2.94
N ASP A 370 -28.00 -0.72 -3.25
CA ASP A 370 -28.41 -2.06 -2.82
C ASP A 370 -28.35 -2.19 -1.29
N PRO A 371 -29.32 -2.87 -0.67
CA PRO A 371 -29.27 -3.17 0.76
C PRO A 371 -28.16 -4.20 1.06
N ILE A 372 -27.58 -4.09 2.26
CA ILE A 372 -26.63 -5.05 2.80
C ILE A 372 -27.31 -5.84 3.92
N ASP A 373 -27.04 -7.13 3.98
CA ASP A 373 -27.27 -7.93 5.18
C ASP A 373 -25.98 -7.92 6.03
N PRO A 374 -25.95 -7.22 7.18
CA PRO A 374 -24.72 -7.11 7.96
C PRO A 374 -24.32 -8.43 8.64
N ALA A 375 -25.24 -9.40 8.71
CA ALA A 375 -25.08 -10.63 9.46
C ALA A 375 -24.40 -11.76 8.68
N VAL A 376 -24.42 -11.68 7.34
CA VAL A 376 -23.84 -12.68 6.43
C VAL A 376 -22.38 -12.37 6.11
N GLY A 377 -21.67 -13.36 5.60
CA GLY A 377 -20.26 -13.24 5.23
C GLY A 377 -19.53 -14.56 5.37
N LEU A 378 -18.22 -14.48 5.52
CA LEU A 378 -17.32 -15.63 5.53
C LEU A 378 -16.39 -15.56 6.74
N VAL A 379 -16.04 -16.72 7.29
CA VAL A 379 -14.99 -16.88 8.29
C VAL A 379 -13.97 -17.88 7.78
N MET A 380 -12.74 -17.44 7.59
CA MET A 380 -11.62 -18.25 7.15
C MET A 380 -11.15 -19.19 8.27
N CYS A 381 -11.30 -20.49 8.04
CA CYS A 381 -10.80 -21.53 8.94
C CYS A 381 -9.29 -21.73 8.77
N LYS A 382 -8.82 -21.61 7.52
CA LYS A 382 -7.42 -21.81 7.10
C LYS A 382 -6.82 -20.57 6.47
N ARG A 383 -5.49 -20.47 6.55
CA ARG A 383 -4.65 -19.39 6.02
C ARG A 383 -3.65 -19.95 5.01
N LEU A 384 -3.06 -19.07 4.20
CA LEU A 384 -1.95 -19.47 3.32
C LEU A 384 -0.81 -20.10 4.14
N GLY A 385 -0.34 -21.25 3.67
CA GLY A 385 0.68 -22.08 4.34
C GLY A 385 0.11 -23.20 5.21
N ASP A 386 -1.17 -23.15 5.58
CA ASP A 386 -1.77 -24.20 6.42
C ASP A 386 -1.90 -25.52 5.66
N ARG A 387 -1.63 -26.63 6.37
CA ARG A 387 -1.99 -27.98 5.92
C ARG A 387 -3.47 -28.24 6.17
N VAL A 388 -4.11 -28.92 5.22
CA VAL A 388 -5.52 -29.28 5.27
C VAL A 388 -5.71 -30.75 4.91
N GLU A 389 -6.72 -31.38 5.52
CA GLU A 389 -7.17 -32.73 5.15
C GLU A 389 -8.39 -32.67 4.23
N ALA A 390 -8.64 -33.73 3.46
CA ALA A 390 -9.83 -33.82 2.62
C ALA A 390 -11.11 -33.77 3.49
N GLY A 391 -12.07 -32.91 3.13
CA GLY A 391 -13.29 -32.69 3.90
C GLY A 391 -13.14 -31.70 5.06
N GLU A 392 -11.93 -31.20 5.36
CA GLU A 392 -11.72 -30.18 6.39
C GLU A 392 -12.24 -28.81 5.92
N PRO A 393 -12.98 -28.05 6.75
CA PRO A 393 -13.46 -26.72 6.38
C PRO A 393 -12.31 -25.75 6.07
N LEU A 394 -12.34 -25.14 4.88
CA LEU A 394 -11.51 -24.00 4.51
C LEU A 394 -12.17 -22.67 4.92
N VAL A 395 -13.49 -22.60 4.77
CA VAL A 395 -14.31 -21.41 5.04
C VAL A 395 -15.64 -21.84 5.66
N GLU A 396 -16.09 -21.13 6.69
CA GLU A 396 -17.47 -21.15 7.18
C GLU A 396 -18.25 -19.99 6.56
N LEU A 397 -19.34 -20.28 5.86
CA LEU A 397 -20.25 -19.30 5.27
C LEU A 397 -21.39 -19.02 6.25
N HIS A 398 -21.63 -17.75 6.53
CA HIS A 398 -22.77 -17.27 7.32
C HIS A 398 -23.85 -16.77 6.37
N VAL A 399 -25.02 -17.42 6.37
CA VAL A 399 -26.05 -17.24 5.33
C VAL A 399 -27.44 -17.05 5.93
N ASN A 400 -28.20 -16.12 5.36
CA ASN A 400 -29.63 -15.95 5.63
C ASN A 400 -30.50 -16.41 4.47
N ASP A 401 -30.07 -16.18 3.23
CA ASP A 401 -30.75 -16.62 2.00
C ASP A 401 -29.98 -17.77 1.34
N ARG A 402 -30.48 -19.00 1.54
CA ARG A 402 -29.86 -20.22 0.98
C ARG A 402 -29.88 -20.25 -0.55
N ALA A 403 -30.72 -19.48 -1.23
CA ALA A 403 -30.74 -19.42 -2.69
C ALA A 403 -29.45 -18.81 -3.27
N ARG A 404 -28.71 -18.02 -2.48
CA ARG A 404 -27.44 -17.40 -2.86
C ARG A 404 -26.22 -18.31 -2.68
N LEU A 405 -26.39 -19.41 -1.94
CA LEU A 405 -25.30 -20.30 -1.57
C LEU A 405 -24.59 -20.92 -2.78
N PRO A 406 -25.27 -21.46 -3.82
CA PRO A 406 -24.59 -22.07 -4.96
C PRO A 406 -23.61 -21.12 -5.66
N ALA A 407 -24.03 -19.88 -5.90
CA ALA A 407 -23.20 -18.86 -6.55
C ALA A 407 -22.00 -18.45 -5.68
N ALA A 408 -22.16 -18.40 -4.35
CA ALA A 408 -21.04 -18.14 -3.45
C ALA A 408 -20.03 -19.30 -3.42
N LEU A 409 -20.50 -20.55 -3.41
CA LEU A 409 -19.65 -21.75 -3.44
C LEU A 409 -18.84 -21.85 -4.74
N GLU A 410 -19.45 -21.53 -5.89
CA GLU A 410 -18.75 -21.49 -7.18
C GLU A 410 -17.56 -20.51 -7.16
N ARG A 411 -17.75 -19.32 -6.60
CA ARG A 411 -16.67 -18.32 -6.44
C ARG A 411 -15.58 -18.82 -5.50
N LEU A 412 -15.94 -19.47 -4.40
CA LEU A 412 -14.97 -20.04 -3.46
C LEU A 412 -14.18 -21.20 -4.09
N GLN A 413 -14.79 -22.02 -4.93
CA GLN A 413 -14.10 -23.12 -5.60
C GLN A 413 -12.95 -22.63 -6.49
N ALA A 414 -13.11 -21.48 -7.15
CA ALA A 414 -12.05 -20.85 -7.93
C ALA A 414 -11.02 -20.07 -7.07
N ALA A 415 -11.31 -19.87 -5.78
CA ALA A 415 -10.51 -18.99 -4.93
C ALA A 415 -9.31 -19.67 -4.26
N PHE A 416 -9.24 -21.01 -4.19
CA PHE A 416 -8.21 -21.71 -3.42
C PHE A 416 -7.38 -22.66 -4.27
N THR A 417 -6.07 -22.61 -4.09
CA THR A 417 -5.13 -23.56 -4.68
C THR A 417 -4.48 -24.40 -3.60
N LEU A 418 -4.64 -25.73 -3.71
CA LEU A 418 -3.96 -26.71 -2.88
C LEU A 418 -2.79 -27.33 -3.64
N ALA A 419 -1.65 -27.50 -2.97
CA ALA A 419 -0.47 -28.20 -3.49
C ALA A 419 0.00 -29.28 -2.50
N ASP A 420 0.86 -30.19 -2.94
CA ASP A 420 1.37 -31.27 -2.09
C ASP A 420 2.53 -30.82 -1.19
N GLU A 421 3.22 -29.74 -1.59
CA GLU A 421 4.29 -29.10 -0.84
C GLU A 421 3.86 -27.74 -0.27
N PRO A 422 4.40 -27.33 0.89
CA PRO A 422 4.10 -26.04 1.47
C PRO A 422 4.71 -24.89 0.66
N ALA A 423 4.01 -23.75 0.62
CA ALA A 423 4.53 -22.49 0.10
C ALA A 423 4.72 -21.49 1.23
N SER A 424 5.77 -20.67 1.15
CA SER A 424 5.94 -19.54 2.07
C SER A 424 4.90 -18.46 1.75
N PRO A 425 4.09 -18.02 2.74
CA PRO A 425 3.16 -16.93 2.50
C PRO A 425 3.92 -15.62 2.21
N PRO A 426 3.31 -14.69 1.46
CA PRO A 426 3.90 -13.37 1.24
C PRO A 426 4.07 -12.61 2.55
N PRO A 427 5.04 -11.69 2.65
CA PRO A 427 5.20 -10.85 3.83
C PRO A 427 3.98 -9.95 4.01
N LEU A 428 3.52 -9.77 5.26
CA LEU A 428 2.36 -8.91 5.56
C LEU A 428 2.57 -7.44 5.14
N ILE A 429 3.79 -6.94 5.30
CA ILE A 429 4.19 -5.57 4.94
C ILE A 429 5.38 -5.70 3.98
N HIS A 430 5.21 -5.24 2.74
CA HIS A 430 6.23 -5.32 1.70
C HIS A 430 7.19 -4.12 1.76
N ALA A 431 6.68 -2.93 2.07
CA ALA A 431 7.48 -1.71 2.10
C ALA A 431 6.83 -0.62 2.95
N VAL A 432 7.65 0.35 3.37
CA VAL A 432 7.21 1.62 3.94
C VAL A 432 7.81 2.76 3.12
N VAL A 433 6.99 3.75 2.77
CA VAL A 433 7.34 4.89 1.93
C VAL A 433 7.06 6.18 2.69
N GLY A 434 7.96 7.16 2.59
CA GLY A 434 7.76 8.50 3.17
C GLY A 434 8.40 8.72 4.54
N VAL A 435 9.32 7.86 4.95
CA VAL A 435 10.13 8.00 6.16
C VAL A 435 11.57 8.30 5.72
N GLU A 436 12.02 9.54 5.89
CA GLU A 436 13.42 9.93 5.67
C GLU A 436 14.01 10.32 7.04
N GLY A 437 15.16 9.74 7.40
CA GLY A 437 15.94 10.20 8.56
C GLY A 437 15.69 9.53 9.92
N THR A 438 14.94 8.43 10.02
CA THR A 438 14.89 7.60 11.25
C THR A 438 15.48 6.22 10.95
N GLY A 439 16.69 5.97 11.45
CA GLY A 439 17.29 4.65 11.45
C GLY A 439 16.46 3.69 12.30
N ALA A 440 15.55 2.97 11.65
CA ALA A 440 14.90 1.76 12.15
C ALA A 440 14.12 1.12 10.99
N ALA A 441 14.85 0.41 10.12
CA ALA A 441 14.25 -0.66 9.33
C ALA A 441 14.56 -1.95 10.08
N GLY A 442 13.57 -2.45 10.81
CA GLY A 442 13.58 -3.79 11.37
C GLY A 442 13.88 -4.78 10.24
N SER A 443 15.05 -5.41 10.36
CA SER A 443 15.45 -6.55 9.58
C SER A 443 14.43 -7.67 9.77
N VAL A 444 13.91 -8.19 8.66
CA VAL A 444 13.37 -9.55 8.65
C VAL A 444 14.58 -10.47 8.77
N THR A 445 14.90 -10.90 9.99
CA THR A 445 15.87 -11.98 10.23
C THR A 445 15.22 -13.06 11.07
N GLY A 446 15.09 -14.25 10.48
CA GLY A 446 14.97 -15.49 11.21
C GLY A 446 16.23 -15.71 12.03
N ALA A 447 16.05 -16.17 13.26
CA ALA A 447 17.08 -16.29 14.28
C ALA A 447 18.21 -17.26 13.87
N ALA A 448 19.46 -16.82 14.04
CA ALA A 448 20.55 -17.67 14.52
C ALA A 448 21.41 -16.85 15.49
N SER A 449 21.67 -17.43 16.66
CA SER A 449 22.27 -16.85 17.87
C SER A 449 23.63 -16.14 17.63
N THR A 450 24.02 -15.06 18.33
CA THR A 450 24.76 -15.06 19.61
C THR A 450 25.35 -13.66 19.88
N ALA A 451 25.53 -13.34 21.16
CA ALA A 451 26.49 -12.42 21.78
C ALA A 451 26.50 -10.90 21.43
N SER A 452 26.12 -10.12 22.46
CA SER A 452 26.40 -8.71 22.75
C SER A 452 27.67 -8.10 22.13
N VAL A 453 27.52 -6.94 21.45
CA VAL A 453 28.58 -5.94 21.26
C VAL A 453 28.00 -4.52 21.41
N ALA A 454 28.78 -3.66 22.08
CA ALA A 454 28.50 -2.28 22.53
C ALA A 454 28.27 -1.25 21.39
N PRO A 455 27.90 0.02 21.68
CA PRO A 455 27.31 0.93 20.68
C PRO A 455 28.32 1.39 19.63
N ALA A 456 27.83 1.51 18.38
CA ALA A 456 28.61 1.87 17.21
C ALA A 456 29.13 3.31 17.27
N ALA A 457 30.40 3.45 16.91
CA ALA A 457 31.12 4.70 16.74
C ALA A 457 30.65 5.50 15.50
N THR A 458 30.94 6.79 15.54
CA THR A 458 30.94 7.81 14.48
C THR A 458 31.37 7.25 13.11
N PRO A 459 30.82 7.75 11.97
CA PRO A 459 31.03 7.14 10.65
C PRO A 459 32.53 7.02 10.34
N ALA A 460 32.97 5.78 10.18
CA ALA A 460 34.33 5.46 9.79
C ALA A 460 34.61 6.06 8.40
N GLY A 461 35.85 6.52 8.20
CA GLY A 461 36.36 6.92 6.89
C GLY A 461 36.23 5.79 5.85
N PRO A 462 36.56 6.06 4.57
CA PRO A 462 36.40 5.09 3.50
C PRO A 462 37.02 3.74 3.89
N ALA A 463 36.22 2.68 3.82
CA ALA A 463 36.67 1.32 4.16
C ALA A 463 37.94 0.99 3.33
N PRO A 464 38.92 0.30 3.92
CA PRO A 464 40.15 -0.02 3.23
C PRO A 464 39.86 -0.84 1.95
N LEU A 465 40.54 -0.46 0.86
CA LEU A 465 40.41 -1.12 -0.44
C LEU A 465 40.68 -2.63 -0.32
N PRO A 466 39.81 -3.50 -0.86
CA PRO A 466 40.09 -4.93 -0.92
C PRO A 466 41.40 -5.22 -1.69
N ALA A 467 42.23 -6.12 -1.15
CA ALA A 467 43.51 -6.47 -1.77
C ALA A 467 43.31 -7.02 -3.19
N GLY A 468 44.01 -6.46 -4.17
CA GLY A 468 43.91 -6.86 -5.58
C GLY A 468 42.78 -6.21 -6.38
N TRP A 469 42.03 -5.26 -5.80
CA TRP A 469 40.94 -4.56 -6.49
C TRP A 469 41.29 -3.13 -6.94
N GLY A 470 42.38 -2.55 -6.42
CA GLY A 470 42.73 -1.13 -6.60
C GLY A 470 42.71 -0.64 -8.05
N HIS A 471 43.25 -1.42 -8.98
CA HIS A 471 43.25 -1.08 -10.41
C HIS A 471 41.83 -0.94 -11.00
N LEU A 472 40.90 -1.83 -10.63
CA LEU A 472 39.51 -1.75 -11.08
C LEU A 472 38.78 -0.54 -10.48
N VAL A 473 39.12 -0.15 -9.26
CA VAL A 473 38.56 1.05 -8.61
C VAL A 473 38.98 2.32 -9.33
N GLU A 474 40.26 2.44 -9.65
CA GLU A 474 40.78 3.57 -10.43
C GLU A 474 40.08 3.68 -11.79
N LEU A 475 39.92 2.55 -12.48
CA LEU A 475 39.23 2.51 -13.77
C LEU A 475 37.74 2.83 -13.67
N ALA A 476 37.04 2.35 -12.64
CA ALA A 476 35.63 2.67 -12.42
C ALA A 476 35.44 4.16 -12.10
N ARG A 477 36.30 4.75 -11.27
CA ARG A 477 36.29 6.19 -10.97
C ARG A 477 36.64 7.04 -12.20
N ALA A 478 37.58 6.60 -13.02
CA ALA A 478 37.89 7.28 -14.28
C ALA A 478 36.71 7.22 -15.28
N ALA A 479 36.03 6.08 -15.37
CA ALA A 479 34.85 5.90 -16.22
C ALA A 479 33.65 6.75 -15.76
N ARG A 480 33.54 7.01 -14.46
CA ARG A 480 32.54 7.90 -13.89
C ARG A 480 32.70 9.34 -14.42
N GLU A 481 33.93 9.82 -14.60
CA GLU A 481 34.16 11.18 -15.08
C GLU A 481 33.68 11.41 -16.51
N THR A 482 33.54 10.35 -17.30
CA THR A 482 33.01 10.40 -18.67
C THR A 482 31.54 10.03 -18.78
N ALA A 483 30.85 9.82 -17.64
CA ALA A 483 29.42 9.56 -17.62
C ALA A 483 28.60 10.75 -18.15
N LEU A 484 27.59 10.46 -18.96
CA LEU A 484 26.66 11.45 -19.50
C LEU A 484 25.39 11.48 -18.65
N ALA A 485 25.39 12.29 -17.58
CA ALA A 485 24.27 12.42 -16.64
C ALA A 485 23.69 13.85 -16.57
N PRO A 486 23.19 14.43 -17.68
CA PRO A 486 22.72 15.81 -17.73
C PRO A 486 21.44 16.07 -16.91
N PHE A 487 20.64 15.05 -16.59
CA PHE A 487 19.37 15.21 -15.90
C PHE A 487 19.50 14.99 -14.39
N SER A 488 20.09 13.87 -13.95
CA SER A 488 20.23 13.59 -12.52
C SER A 488 21.47 14.22 -11.89
N ARG A 489 22.50 14.51 -12.70
CA ARG A 489 23.86 14.85 -12.24
C ARG A 489 24.53 13.77 -11.38
N TYR A 490 23.93 12.58 -11.31
CA TYR A 490 24.46 11.44 -10.58
C TYR A 490 25.31 10.59 -11.53
N ARG A 491 26.64 10.75 -11.41
CA ARG A 491 27.61 10.06 -12.26
C ARG A 491 28.03 8.76 -11.60
N VAL A 492 27.95 7.69 -12.36
CA VAL A 492 28.34 6.33 -11.97
C VAL A 492 29.30 5.78 -13.03
N GLY A 493 30.38 5.17 -12.57
CA GLY A 493 31.33 4.46 -13.40
C GLY A 493 31.47 3.01 -12.95
N ALA A 494 31.76 2.13 -13.89
CA ALA A 494 31.94 0.71 -13.65
C ALA A 494 33.16 0.18 -14.40
N ALA A 495 33.83 -0.83 -13.83
CA ALA A 495 34.93 -1.56 -14.43
C ALA A 495 34.71 -3.07 -14.27
N LEU A 496 34.53 -3.77 -15.38
CA LEU A 496 34.27 -5.22 -15.46
C LEU A 496 35.52 -5.95 -15.96
N GLU A 497 36.04 -6.88 -15.17
CA GLU A 497 37.18 -7.73 -15.51
C GLU A 497 36.72 -9.05 -16.15
N ALA A 498 37.27 -9.36 -17.32
CA ALA A 498 37.12 -10.65 -17.98
C ALA A 498 38.14 -11.67 -17.47
N ALA A 499 37.85 -12.96 -17.65
CA ALA A 499 38.72 -14.04 -17.18
C ALA A 499 40.11 -14.07 -17.85
N ASP A 500 40.29 -13.37 -18.98
CA ASP A 500 41.58 -13.21 -19.67
C ASP A 500 42.39 -11.99 -19.17
N GLY A 501 41.88 -11.26 -18.16
CA GLY A 501 42.50 -10.08 -17.58
C GLY A 501 42.18 -8.77 -18.29
N ARG A 502 41.41 -8.77 -19.38
CA ARG A 502 40.97 -7.51 -20.03
C ARG A 502 39.88 -6.85 -19.19
N VAL A 503 39.94 -5.51 -19.09
CA VAL A 503 38.97 -4.71 -18.33
C VAL A 503 38.13 -3.85 -19.26
N PHE A 504 36.82 -3.84 -19.03
CA PHE A 504 35.83 -3.09 -19.79
C PHE A 504 35.16 -2.07 -18.87
N THR A 505 35.27 -0.80 -19.24
CA THR A 505 34.71 0.30 -18.46
C THR A 505 33.39 0.80 -19.04
N GLY A 506 32.55 1.38 -18.19
CA GLY A 506 31.31 2.03 -18.59
C GLY A 506 30.95 3.17 -17.65
N GLY A 507 30.48 4.28 -18.21
CA GLY A 507 29.82 5.36 -17.47
C GLY A 507 28.31 5.32 -17.74
N ASN A 508 27.48 5.76 -16.80
CA ASN A 508 26.04 5.86 -17.07
C ASN A 508 25.75 6.91 -18.16
N VAL A 509 24.78 6.61 -19.02
CA VAL A 509 24.34 7.45 -20.13
C VAL A 509 22.84 7.66 -20.00
N GLU A 510 22.45 8.90 -19.66
CA GLU A 510 21.05 9.25 -19.48
C GLU A 510 20.39 9.66 -20.79
N SER A 511 19.11 9.33 -20.88
CA SER A 511 18.21 9.77 -21.93
C SER A 511 17.07 10.54 -21.31
N ALA A 512 16.57 11.56 -22.02
CA ALA A 512 15.36 12.30 -21.62
C ALA A 512 14.17 11.36 -21.42
N SER A 513 14.14 10.25 -22.16
CA SER A 513 13.30 9.10 -21.83
C SER A 513 14.07 8.19 -20.87
N PHE A 514 13.84 8.34 -19.56
CA PHE A 514 14.60 7.64 -18.53
C PHE A 514 14.61 6.11 -18.69
N GLY A 515 13.56 5.52 -19.27
CA GLY A 515 13.52 4.08 -19.57
C GLY A 515 14.62 3.61 -20.54
N LEU A 516 15.18 4.52 -21.35
CA LEU A 516 16.30 4.27 -22.26
C LEU A 516 17.67 4.54 -21.62
N THR A 517 17.72 4.97 -20.36
CA THR A 517 18.97 5.24 -19.66
C THR A 517 19.76 3.95 -19.44
N MET A 518 21.04 4.01 -19.74
CA MET A 518 21.97 2.90 -19.58
C MET A 518 22.84 3.12 -18.34
N CYS A 519 22.78 2.18 -17.40
CA CYS A 519 23.65 2.22 -16.22
C CYS A 519 25.08 1.81 -16.59
N ALA A 520 26.04 2.26 -15.80
CA ALA A 520 27.47 2.05 -16.00
C ALA A 520 27.83 0.56 -16.19
N GLU A 521 27.23 -0.31 -15.39
CA GLU A 521 27.49 -1.76 -15.41
C GLU A 521 26.99 -2.41 -16.69
N ARG A 522 25.83 -1.98 -17.21
CA ARG A 522 25.29 -2.47 -18.49
C ARG A 522 26.16 -2.02 -19.66
N VAL A 523 26.68 -0.79 -19.62
CA VAL A 523 27.62 -0.29 -20.63
C VAL A 523 28.89 -1.13 -20.63
N ALA A 524 29.50 -1.37 -19.46
CA ALA A 524 30.70 -2.20 -19.33
C ALA A 524 30.46 -3.64 -19.82
N LEU A 525 29.36 -4.27 -19.39
CA LEU A 525 29.00 -5.64 -19.76
C LEU A 525 28.74 -5.78 -21.26
N PHE A 526 27.96 -4.88 -21.86
CA PHE A 526 27.63 -4.97 -23.28
C PHE A 526 28.83 -4.69 -24.17
N LYS A 527 29.71 -3.77 -23.78
CA LYS A 527 31.01 -3.59 -24.46
C LYS A 527 31.79 -4.91 -24.48
N ALA A 528 31.95 -5.54 -23.32
CA ALA A 528 32.69 -6.79 -23.21
C ALA A 528 32.06 -7.93 -24.03
N LEU A 529 30.73 -8.11 -23.93
CA LEU A 529 30.00 -9.12 -24.71
C LEU A 529 30.11 -8.88 -26.22
N SER A 530 30.06 -7.62 -26.67
CA SER A 530 30.19 -7.25 -28.09
C SER A 530 31.60 -7.52 -28.63
N GLU A 531 32.62 -7.44 -27.78
CA GLU A 531 34.02 -7.78 -28.12
C GLU A 531 34.32 -9.29 -27.98
N GLY A 532 33.29 -10.13 -27.85
CA GLY A 532 33.43 -11.59 -27.82
C GLY A 532 33.71 -12.19 -26.45
N GLN A 533 33.80 -11.39 -25.39
CA GLN A 533 34.02 -11.92 -24.03
C GLN A 533 32.77 -12.63 -23.51
N ARG A 534 32.98 -13.73 -22.77
CA ARG A 534 31.87 -14.56 -22.23
C ARG A 534 32.05 -14.96 -20.78
N ARG A 535 33.19 -14.64 -20.17
CA ARG A 535 33.53 -15.02 -18.79
C ARG A 535 34.08 -13.82 -18.05
N PHE A 536 33.50 -13.54 -16.89
CA PHE A 536 33.80 -12.35 -16.09
C PHE A 536 34.03 -12.76 -14.64
N THR A 537 34.97 -12.07 -13.99
CA THR A 537 35.47 -12.41 -12.64
C THR A 537 35.05 -11.36 -11.61
N ARG A 538 35.28 -10.08 -11.92
CA ARG A 538 35.11 -8.98 -10.97
C ARG A 538 34.45 -7.77 -11.60
N LEU A 539 33.65 -7.05 -10.84
CA LEU A 539 33.03 -5.78 -11.21
C LEU A 539 33.21 -4.77 -10.08
N VAL A 540 33.71 -3.58 -10.40
CA VAL A 540 33.65 -2.42 -9.51
C VAL A 540 32.61 -1.43 -9.99
N VAL A 541 31.85 -0.83 -9.07
CA VAL A 541 30.95 0.30 -9.32
C VAL A 541 31.29 1.46 -8.39
N ALA A 542 31.44 2.67 -8.94
CA ALA A 542 31.81 3.89 -8.21
C ALA A 542 30.90 5.06 -8.60
N ALA A 543 30.57 5.93 -7.66
CA ALA A 543 29.73 7.12 -7.89
C ALA A 543 30.21 8.33 -7.09
N ASP A 544 29.54 9.46 -7.24
CA ASP A 544 29.75 10.67 -6.43
C ASP A 544 28.90 10.64 -5.15
N GLY A 545 29.46 11.06 -4.02
CA GLY A 545 28.73 11.24 -2.75
C GLY A 545 28.79 10.04 -1.77
N PRO A 546 28.09 10.14 -0.63
CA PRO A 546 28.09 9.11 0.41
C PRO A 546 27.18 7.91 0.10
N GLU A 547 26.41 7.98 -0.99
CA GLU A 547 25.49 6.93 -1.42
C GLU A 547 26.24 5.77 -2.06
N ARG A 548 25.77 4.55 -1.81
CA ARG A 548 26.41 3.33 -2.33
C ARG A 548 25.75 2.94 -3.65
N PRO A 549 26.42 3.05 -4.81
CA PRO A 549 25.82 2.84 -6.13
C PRO A 549 25.69 1.35 -6.45
N PHE A 550 24.85 0.63 -5.71
CA PHE A 550 24.58 -0.76 -6.04
C PHE A 550 23.91 -0.90 -7.42
N PRO A 551 24.25 -1.94 -8.19
CA PRO A 551 23.61 -2.18 -9.48
C PRO A 551 22.09 -2.25 -9.34
N CYS A 552 21.35 -1.65 -10.28
CA CYS A 552 19.89 -1.72 -10.29
C CYS A 552 19.39 -3.13 -10.66
N GLY A 553 18.10 -3.42 -10.49
CA GLY A 553 17.53 -4.74 -10.77
C GLY A 553 17.84 -5.27 -12.18
N ALA A 554 17.77 -4.41 -13.20
CA ALA A 554 18.10 -4.78 -14.58
C ALA A 554 19.59 -5.13 -14.76
N CYS A 555 20.50 -4.35 -14.16
CA CYS A 555 21.93 -4.64 -14.16
C CYS A 555 22.20 -5.96 -13.45
N ARG A 556 21.62 -6.17 -12.26
CA ARG A 556 21.79 -7.40 -11.50
C ARG A 556 21.35 -8.62 -12.28
N GLN A 557 20.18 -8.55 -12.95
CA GLN A 557 19.67 -9.66 -13.74
C GLN A 557 20.61 -10.01 -14.90
N LEU A 558 21.08 -9.02 -15.66
CA LEU A 558 22.02 -9.26 -16.76
C LEU A 558 23.38 -9.78 -16.27
N LEU A 559 23.93 -9.20 -15.20
CA LEU A 559 25.18 -9.66 -14.60
C LEU A 559 25.04 -11.09 -14.08
N PHE A 560 23.91 -11.42 -13.44
CA PHE A 560 23.64 -12.77 -12.96
C PHE A 560 23.53 -13.77 -14.12
N GLU A 561 22.87 -13.38 -15.21
CA GLU A 561 22.68 -14.23 -16.39
C GLU A 561 23.98 -14.50 -17.16
N TYR A 562 24.80 -13.48 -17.38
CA TYR A 562 26.03 -13.59 -18.17
C TYR A 562 27.28 -13.87 -17.33
N ALA A 563 27.23 -13.67 -16.02
CA ALA A 563 28.35 -13.83 -15.11
C ALA A 563 27.90 -14.36 -13.73
N PRO A 564 27.36 -15.59 -13.62
CA PRO A 564 26.77 -16.10 -12.38
C PRO A 564 27.76 -16.27 -11.22
N ALA A 565 29.07 -16.24 -11.49
CA ALA A 565 30.15 -16.31 -10.50
C ALA A 565 30.84 -14.96 -10.25
N LEU A 566 30.26 -13.86 -10.74
CA LEU A 566 30.84 -12.52 -10.64
C LEU A 566 30.89 -12.05 -9.18
N GLU A 567 32.05 -11.53 -8.77
CA GLU A 567 32.18 -10.74 -7.56
C GLU A 567 31.98 -9.25 -7.89
N VAL A 568 31.13 -8.58 -7.11
CA VAL A 568 30.79 -7.17 -7.29
C VAL A 568 31.24 -6.40 -6.06
N TRP A 569 32.07 -5.39 -6.26
CA TRP A 569 32.44 -4.45 -5.22
C TRP A 569 31.91 -3.06 -5.55
N VAL A 570 31.25 -2.45 -4.58
CA VAL A 570 30.74 -1.08 -4.69
C VAL A 570 31.67 -0.19 -3.87
N ASP A 571 32.14 0.90 -4.46
CA ASP A 571 33.08 1.81 -3.81
C ASP A 571 32.51 2.29 -2.46
N GLY A 572 33.25 2.05 -1.37
CA GLY A 572 32.82 2.31 0.01
C GLY A 572 32.19 1.11 0.76
N GLU A 573 31.98 -0.04 0.10
CA GLU A 573 31.62 -1.30 0.77
C GLU A 573 32.83 -1.98 1.43
N PRO A 574 32.67 -2.65 2.59
CA PRO A 574 33.78 -3.25 3.31
C PRO A 574 34.34 -4.51 2.61
N ALA A 575 33.57 -5.15 1.74
CA ALA A 575 33.99 -6.35 1.01
C ALA A 575 33.22 -6.53 -0.31
N PRO A 576 33.80 -7.21 -1.31
CA PRO A 576 33.06 -7.65 -2.50
C PRO A 576 31.96 -8.64 -2.14
N LEU A 577 30.88 -8.64 -2.93
CA LEU A 577 29.73 -9.54 -2.78
C LEU A 577 29.56 -10.37 -4.06
N PRO A 578 29.23 -11.67 -3.96
CA PRO A 578 28.89 -12.45 -5.14
C PRO A 578 27.57 -11.94 -5.73
N ILE A 579 27.43 -11.99 -7.06
CA ILE A 579 26.21 -11.54 -7.75
C ILE A 579 24.95 -12.27 -7.26
N THR A 580 25.08 -13.50 -6.78
CA THR A 580 24.02 -14.30 -6.17
C THR A 580 23.52 -13.73 -4.84
N ALA A 581 24.35 -13.00 -4.10
CA ALA A 581 23.93 -12.26 -2.91
C ALA A 581 23.19 -10.98 -3.26
N LEU A 582 23.56 -10.33 -4.38
CA LEU A 582 22.88 -9.13 -4.86
C LEU A 582 21.55 -9.43 -5.56
N LEU A 583 21.41 -10.61 -6.18
CA LEU A 583 20.19 -11.11 -6.81
C LEU A 583 19.95 -12.59 -6.49
N PRO A 584 19.37 -12.89 -5.31
CA PRO A 584 18.99 -14.25 -4.99
C PRO A 584 17.90 -14.74 -5.95
N ARG A 585 18.05 -15.96 -6.48
CA ARG A 585 17.10 -16.61 -7.39
C ARG A 585 16.81 -15.80 -8.68
N GLY A 586 17.84 -15.16 -9.24
CA GLY A 586 17.74 -14.48 -10.54
C GLY A 586 17.21 -15.42 -11.64
N PHE A 587 16.49 -14.85 -12.62
CA PHE A 587 15.97 -15.62 -13.74
C PHE A 587 17.14 -16.21 -14.54
N ARG A 588 17.02 -17.46 -14.96
CA ARG A 588 17.96 -18.09 -15.89
C ARG A 588 17.17 -18.51 -17.11
N LEU A 589 17.64 -18.13 -18.28
CA LEU A 589 17.30 -18.89 -19.48
C LEU A 589 18.07 -20.21 -19.40
N GLU A 590 17.37 -21.34 -19.44
CA GLU A 590 18.03 -22.63 -19.67
C GLU A 590 18.81 -22.52 -20.98
N ARG A 591 20.12 -22.77 -20.93
CA ARG A 591 21.02 -22.69 -22.09
C ARG A 591 21.36 -24.07 -22.61
#